data_AF-A0A967HNI1-F1
#
_entry.id   AF-A0A967HNI1-F1
#
_cell.length_a   1.000
_cell.length_b   1.000
_cell.length_c   1.000
_cell.angle_alpha   90.00
_cell.angle_beta   90.00
_cell.angle_gamma   90.00
#
_symmetry.space_group_name_H-M   'P 1'
#
loop_
_entity.id
_entity.type
_entity.pdbx_description
1 polymer ?
#
loop_
_entity_poly.entity_id
_entity_poly.type
_entity_poly.pdbx_seq_one_letter_code
_entity_poly.pdbx_strand_id
1 'polypeptide(L)'
;MTSFEQLQELAYNLRWDWHRPTRELFRELDPDLWEAVGHNPVALLRRLDRAVLEREGLSARADAAWRELRAYLEASAPLADASPSERPLVAYFSAEFGITESLRIYSGGLGVLAGDHLKSASDLGVPLVAVGLLYRQGYFRQEIGPRGRQLESFPAADFEDLPVRPAVRDGSSVYVTLPF
;
A
#
# COMPACT_ATOMS: atom_id res chain seq x y z
N MET A 1 -19.86 -7.92 -6.74
CA MET A 1 -18.54 -7.30 -6.96
C MET A 1 -17.90 -7.99 -8.15
N THR A 2 -17.45 -7.24 -9.15
CA THR A 2 -16.73 -7.76 -10.32
C THR A 2 -15.31 -8.17 -9.94
N SER A 3 -14.65 -8.98 -10.77
CA SER A 3 -13.24 -9.34 -10.58
C SER A 3 -12.32 -8.11 -10.58
N PHE A 4 -12.65 -7.10 -11.38
CA PHE A 4 -11.91 -5.84 -11.39
C PHE A 4 -12.06 -5.07 -10.07
N GLU A 5 -13.27 -4.95 -9.52
CA GLU A 5 -13.50 -4.33 -8.21
C GLU A 5 -12.75 -5.08 -7.09
N GLN A 6 -12.70 -6.42 -7.16
CA GLN A 6 -11.92 -7.25 -6.24
C GLN A 6 -10.42 -6.96 -6.32
N LEU A 7 -9.87 -6.88 -7.54
CA LEU A 7 -8.47 -6.52 -7.76
C LEU A 7 -8.18 -5.09 -7.30
N GLN A 8 -9.11 -4.15 -7.48
CA GLN A 8 -8.97 -2.79 -6.96
C GLN A 8 -8.91 -2.76 -5.44
N GLU A 9 -9.79 -3.48 -4.74
CA GLU A 9 -9.70 -3.56 -3.27
C GLU A 9 -8.38 -4.17 -2.80
N LEU A 10 -7.93 -5.25 -3.47
CA LEU A 10 -6.62 -5.86 -3.19
C LEU A 10 -5.48 -4.86 -3.42
N ALA A 11 -5.53 -4.06 -4.49
CA ALA A 11 -4.47 -3.11 -4.84
C ALA A 11 -4.32 -1.96 -3.83
N TYR A 12 -5.43 -1.49 -3.26
CA TYR A 12 -5.44 -0.42 -2.26
C TYR A 12 -5.16 -0.90 -0.84
N ASN A 13 -5.13 -2.22 -0.58
CA ASN A 13 -4.76 -2.77 0.71
C ASN A 13 -3.29 -3.21 0.70
N LEU A 14 -2.41 -2.46 1.38
CA LEU A 14 -0.96 -2.67 1.36
C LEU A 14 -0.48 -4.06 1.81
N ARG A 15 -1.35 -4.91 2.39
CA ARG A 15 -1.03 -6.31 2.74
C ARG A 15 -0.42 -7.08 1.58
N TRP A 16 -0.76 -6.76 0.32
CA TRP A 16 -0.14 -7.40 -0.85
C TRP A 16 1.39 -7.32 -0.84
N ASP A 17 2.01 -6.33 -0.18
CA ASP A 17 3.47 -6.17 -0.15
C ASP A 17 4.17 -7.32 0.59
N TRP A 18 3.62 -7.72 1.74
CA TRP A 18 4.12 -8.85 2.55
C TRP A 18 3.30 -10.14 2.38
N HIS A 19 2.22 -10.10 1.61
CA HIS A 19 1.41 -11.27 1.26
C HIS A 19 1.73 -11.79 -0.14
N ARG A 20 2.67 -12.75 -0.18
CA ARG A 20 3.20 -13.31 -1.43
C ARG A 20 2.12 -13.75 -2.42
N PRO A 21 1.08 -14.53 -2.08
CA PRO A 21 0.07 -14.96 -3.05
C PRO A 21 -0.64 -13.80 -3.77
N THR A 22 -0.96 -12.72 -3.06
CA THR A 22 -1.59 -11.53 -3.66
C THR A 22 -0.61 -10.76 -4.55
N ARG A 23 0.66 -10.65 -4.14
CA ARG A 23 1.70 -10.03 -4.98
C ARG A 23 1.92 -10.78 -6.28
N GLU A 24 1.96 -12.12 -6.21
CA GLU A 24 2.10 -12.98 -7.38
C GLU A 24 0.89 -12.86 -8.32
N LEU A 25 -0.33 -12.74 -7.78
CA LEU A 25 -1.52 -12.49 -8.58
C LEU A 25 -1.36 -11.23 -9.45
N PHE A 26 -0.87 -10.12 -8.89
CA PHE A 26 -0.63 -8.90 -9.67
C PHE A 26 0.49 -9.04 -10.69
N ARG A 27 1.62 -9.66 -10.30
CA ARG A 27 2.75 -9.91 -11.21
C ARG A 27 2.35 -10.75 -12.44
N GLU A 28 1.47 -11.72 -12.26
CA GLU A 28 1.04 -12.62 -13.34
C GLU A 28 0.00 -12.01 -14.31
N LEU A 29 -0.62 -10.88 -13.95
CA LEU A 29 -1.51 -10.16 -14.86
C LEU A 29 -0.73 -9.68 -16.08
N ASP A 30 0.41 -9.06 -15.84
CA ASP A 30 1.34 -8.56 -16.85
C ASP A 30 2.73 -8.36 -16.18
N PRO A 31 3.67 -9.32 -16.34
CA PRO A 31 4.98 -9.25 -15.70
C PRO A 31 5.83 -8.06 -16.15
N ASP A 32 5.74 -7.68 -17.43
CA ASP A 32 6.53 -6.58 -17.97
C ASP A 32 6.00 -5.23 -17.46
N LEU A 33 4.67 -5.07 -17.45
CA LEU A 33 4.04 -3.89 -16.87
C LEU A 33 4.27 -3.80 -15.36
N TRP A 34 4.28 -4.92 -14.64
CA TRP A 34 4.56 -4.99 -13.20
C TRP A 34 5.92 -4.39 -12.83
N GLU A 35 6.97 -4.77 -13.57
CA GLU A 35 8.31 -4.18 -13.43
C GLU A 35 8.30 -2.70 -13.84
N ALA A 36 7.64 -2.37 -14.97
CA ALA A 36 7.60 -1.01 -15.50
C ALA A 36 6.92 0.01 -14.56
N VAL A 37 5.92 -0.42 -13.78
CA VAL A 37 5.23 0.43 -12.79
C VAL A 37 5.86 0.38 -11.40
N GLY A 38 7.02 -0.28 -11.24
CA GLY A 38 7.71 -0.38 -9.95
C GLY A 38 6.91 -1.14 -8.90
N HIS A 39 6.36 -2.28 -9.29
CA HIS A 39 5.62 -3.19 -8.41
C HIS A 39 4.42 -2.55 -7.71
N ASN A 40 3.75 -1.62 -8.39
CA ASN A 40 2.58 -0.91 -7.90
C ASN A 40 1.28 -1.46 -8.51
N PRO A 41 0.44 -2.17 -7.74
CA PRO A 41 -0.81 -2.73 -8.23
C PRO A 41 -1.82 -1.71 -8.73
N VAL A 42 -1.86 -0.51 -8.13
CA VAL A 42 -2.79 0.56 -8.56
C VAL A 42 -2.38 1.08 -9.93
N ALA A 43 -1.09 1.38 -10.10
CA ALA A 43 -0.55 1.81 -11.38
C ALA A 43 -0.67 0.73 -12.48
N LEU A 44 -0.50 -0.54 -12.11
CA LEU A 44 -0.70 -1.71 -12.97
C LEU A 44 -2.15 -1.74 -13.48
N LEU A 45 -3.13 -1.79 -12.58
CA LEU A 45 -4.55 -1.89 -12.96
C LEU A 45 -5.06 -0.71 -13.80
N ARG A 46 -4.48 0.49 -13.62
CA ARG A 46 -4.79 1.67 -14.42
C ARG A 46 -4.30 1.57 -15.87
N ARG A 47 -3.25 0.79 -16.12
CA ARG A 47 -2.59 0.64 -17.43
C ARG A 47 -2.83 -0.72 -18.08
N LEU A 48 -3.43 -1.65 -17.35
CA LEU A 48 -3.68 -3.02 -17.79
C LEU A 48 -4.66 -3.04 -18.98
N ASP A 49 -4.35 -3.85 -19.99
CA ASP A 49 -5.30 -4.15 -21.06
C ASP A 49 -6.51 -4.89 -20.48
N ARG A 50 -7.73 -4.42 -20.82
CA ARG A 50 -8.97 -5.04 -20.38
C ARG A 50 -9.12 -6.49 -20.84
N ALA A 51 -8.50 -6.88 -21.96
CA ALA A 51 -8.49 -8.26 -22.42
C ALA A 51 -7.86 -9.23 -21.39
N VAL A 52 -6.93 -8.74 -20.55
CA VAL A 52 -6.34 -9.54 -19.46
C VAL A 52 -7.39 -9.94 -18.43
N LEU A 53 -8.40 -9.09 -18.19
CA LEU A 53 -9.47 -9.35 -17.21
C LEU A 53 -10.38 -10.52 -17.63
N GLU A 54 -10.41 -10.83 -18.93
CA GLU A 54 -11.19 -11.93 -19.50
C GLU A 54 -10.44 -13.26 -19.56
N ARG A 55 -9.18 -13.31 -19.10
CA ARG A 55 -8.39 -14.55 -19.05
C ARG A 55 -9.07 -15.59 -18.17
N GLU A 56 -9.14 -16.82 -18.69
CA GLU A 56 -9.77 -17.95 -17.99
C GLU A 56 -9.17 -18.13 -16.59
N GLY A 57 -10.05 -18.32 -15.60
CA GLY A 57 -9.67 -18.54 -14.20
C GLY A 57 -9.27 -17.28 -13.42
N LEU A 58 -9.04 -16.13 -14.05
CA LEU A 58 -8.66 -14.91 -13.33
C LEU A 58 -9.73 -14.46 -12.33
N SER A 59 -11.01 -14.48 -12.74
CA SER A 59 -12.12 -14.09 -11.85
C SER A 59 -12.19 -14.96 -10.60
N ALA A 60 -11.99 -16.27 -10.72
CA ALA A 60 -11.97 -17.18 -9.57
C ALA A 60 -10.76 -16.93 -8.65
N ARG A 61 -9.59 -16.61 -9.23
CA ARG A 61 -8.38 -16.29 -8.47
C ARG A 61 -8.49 -14.95 -7.73
N ALA A 62 -9.02 -13.92 -8.39
CA ALA A 62 -9.29 -12.62 -7.78
C ALA A 62 -10.27 -12.74 -6.62
N ASP A 63 -11.34 -13.52 -6.82
CA ASP A 63 -12.35 -13.80 -5.80
C ASP A 63 -11.78 -14.56 -4.59
N ALA A 64 -10.93 -15.57 -4.83
CA ALA A 64 -10.24 -16.30 -3.76
C ALA A 64 -9.31 -15.39 -2.95
N ALA A 65 -8.46 -14.61 -3.62
CA ALA A 65 -7.54 -13.68 -2.95
C ALA A 65 -8.30 -12.58 -2.18
N TRP A 66 -9.41 -12.09 -2.74
CA TRP A 66 -10.26 -11.11 -2.07
C TRP A 66 -10.92 -11.70 -0.82
N ARG A 67 -11.51 -12.90 -0.90
CA ARG A 67 -12.10 -13.56 0.29
C ARG A 67 -11.06 -13.82 1.37
N GLU A 68 -9.84 -14.19 0.99
CA GLU A 68 -8.74 -14.35 1.93
C GLU A 68 -8.40 -13.03 2.64
N LEU A 69 -8.33 -11.91 1.90
CA LEU A 69 -8.15 -10.60 2.51
C LEU A 69 -9.29 -10.26 3.47
N ARG A 70 -10.54 -10.55 3.11
CA ARG A 70 -11.70 -10.31 4.00
C ARG A 70 -11.60 -11.11 5.28
N ALA A 71 -11.29 -12.40 5.19
CA ALA A 71 -11.10 -13.27 6.34
C ALA A 71 -9.95 -12.79 7.24
N TYR A 72 -8.84 -12.32 6.65
CA TYR A 72 -7.74 -11.70 7.39
C TYR A 72 -8.20 -10.44 8.15
N LEU A 73 -8.91 -9.52 7.49
CA LEU A 73 -9.38 -8.28 8.11
C LEU A 73 -10.41 -8.54 9.23
N GLU A 74 -11.24 -9.57 9.07
CA GLU A 74 -12.19 -10.01 10.11
C GLU A 74 -11.47 -10.63 11.31
N ALA A 75 -10.44 -11.45 11.09
CA ALA A 75 -9.64 -12.06 12.15
C ALA A 75 -8.75 -11.05 12.88
N SER A 76 -8.22 -10.05 12.17
CA SER A 76 -7.39 -8.96 12.70
C SER A 76 -8.19 -7.77 13.19
N ALA A 77 -9.53 -7.80 13.11
CA ALA A 77 -10.36 -6.74 13.64
C ALA A 77 -10.05 -6.57 15.14
N PRO A 78 -9.91 -5.33 15.65
CA PRO A 78 -9.84 -5.10 17.08
C PRO A 78 -11.00 -5.84 17.73
N LEU A 79 -10.70 -6.77 18.65
CA LEU A 79 -11.73 -7.49 19.41
C LEU A 79 -12.69 -6.44 19.95
N ALA A 80 -13.92 -6.41 19.43
CA ALA A 80 -14.91 -5.39 19.75
C ALA A 80 -15.21 -5.34 21.27
N ASP A 81 -14.87 -6.43 21.98
CA ASP A 81 -15.07 -6.61 23.40
C ASP A 81 -13.89 -6.15 24.28
N ALA A 82 -12.75 -5.74 23.70
CA ALA A 82 -11.64 -5.21 24.50
C ALA A 82 -11.96 -3.76 24.90
N SER A 83 -11.92 -3.48 26.21
CA SER A 83 -12.09 -2.11 26.69
C SER A 83 -10.98 -1.21 26.10
N PRO A 84 -11.25 0.08 25.80
CA PRO A 84 -10.20 1.04 25.43
C PRO A 84 -9.04 1.11 26.44
N SER A 85 -9.28 0.72 27.70
CA SER A 85 -8.23 0.60 28.73
C SER A 85 -7.32 -0.62 28.55
N GLU A 86 -7.79 -1.68 27.92
CA GLU A 86 -7.06 -2.94 27.71
C GLU A 86 -6.32 -2.94 26.36
N ARG A 87 -6.90 -2.29 25.34
CA ARG A 87 -6.30 -2.13 24.01
C ARG A 87 -6.50 -0.70 23.51
N PRO A 88 -5.75 0.28 24.04
CA PRO A 88 -5.88 1.66 23.60
C PRO A 88 -5.46 1.81 22.14
N LEU A 89 -6.13 2.72 21.42
CA LEU A 89 -5.73 3.12 20.08
C LEU A 89 -4.40 3.89 20.15
N VAL A 90 -3.38 3.39 19.48
CA VAL A 90 -2.05 4.00 19.44
C VAL A 90 -1.91 4.88 18.20
N ALA A 91 -1.59 6.16 18.38
CA ALA A 91 -1.16 7.03 17.30
C ALA A 91 0.37 6.95 17.15
N TYR A 92 0.86 6.36 16.07
CA TYR A 92 2.28 6.18 15.81
C TYR A 92 2.78 7.21 14.81
N PHE A 93 3.51 8.21 15.30
CA PHE A 93 4.10 9.27 14.49
C PHE A 93 5.49 8.87 14.00
N SER A 94 5.72 8.98 12.69
CA SER A 94 7.05 8.85 12.10
C SER A 94 7.14 9.74 10.86
N ALA A 95 8.35 10.26 10.62
CA ALA A 95 8.66 10.91 9.35
C ALA A 95 8.71 9.91 8.19
N GLU A 96 8.92 8.63 8.46
CA GLU A 96 9.12 7.60 7.44
C GLU A 96 8.37 6.31 7.75
N PHE A 97 7.88 5.65 6.70
CA PHE A 97 7.29 4.30 6.77
C PHE A 97 7.67 3.46 5.55
N GLY A 98 8.55 2.50 5.76
CA GLY A 98 9.01 1.52 4.77
C GLY A 98 8.03 0.37 4.60
N ILE A 99 6.81 0.68 4.14
CA ILE A 99 5.78 -0.35 3.93
C ILE A 99 6.01 -1.03 2.58
N THR A 100 5.92 -0.26 1.51
CA THR A 100 6.11 -0.72 0.13
C THR A 100 6.85 0.35 -0.67
N GLU A 101 7.63 -0.09 -1.66
CA GLU A 101 8.36 0.81 -2.53
C GLU A 101 7.45 1.73 -3.36
N SER A 102 6.20 1.33 -3.62
CA SER A 102 5.25 2.14 -4.38
C SER A 102 4.95 3.49 -3.74
N LEU A 103 5.03 3.59 -2.40
CA LEU A 103 4.72 4.83 -1.67
C LEU A 103 5.90 5.81 -1.61
N ARG A 104 7.15 5.31 -1.67
CA ARG A 104 8.37 6.14 -1.57
C ARG A 104 8.42 7.11 -0.38
N ILE A 105 7.82 6.74 0.76
CA ILE A 105 7.77 7.55 1.99
C ILE A 105 8.82 7.12 3.04
N TYR A 106 9.94 6.58 2.61
CA TYR A 106 11.06 6.23 3.49
C TYR A 106 12.41 6.34 2.76
N SER A 107 13.48 6.45 3.54
CA SER A 107 14.85 6.60 3.04
C SER A 107 15.84 5.59 3.64
N GLY A 108 15.55 5.05 4.83
CA GLY A 108 16.48 4.16 5.51
C GLY A 108 15.89 3.39 6.69
N GLY A 109 16.76 3.04 7.65
CA GLY A 109 16.43 2.11 8.73
C GLY A 109 15.28 2.54 9.64
N LEU A 110 15.09 3.85 9.84
CA LEU A 110 13.94 4.38 10.59
C LEU A 110 12.62 3.96 9.93
N GLY A 111 12.49 4.21 8.63
CA GLY A 111 11.30 3.86 7.88
C GLY A 111 11.10 2.35 7.83
N VAL A 112 12.15 1.56 7.60
CA VAL A 112 12.07 0.08 7.59
C VAL A 112 11.50 -0.42 8.92
N LEU A 113 12.08 0.00 10.05
CA LEU A 113 11.59 -0.39 11.38
C LEU A 113 10.13 0.03 11.61
N ALA A 114 9.79 1.27 11.27
CA ALA A 114 8.42 1.77 11.40
C ALA A 114 7.44 0.96 10.54
N GLY A 115 7.83 0.61 9.30
CA GLY A 115 7.07 -0.23 8.39
C GLY A 115 6.84 -1.64 8.92
N ASP A 116 7.89 -2.30 9.42
CA ASP A 116 7.79 -3.63 10.03
C ASP A 116 6.90 -3.63 11.27
N HIS A 117 6.91 -2.54 12.05
CA HIS A 117 5.97 -2.33 13.15
C HIS A 117 4.52 -2.28 12.66
N LEU A 118 4.24 -1.56 11.56
CA LEU A 118 2.88 -1.51 11.00
C LEU A 118 2.41 -2.87 10.48
N LYS A 119 3.30 -3.60 9.78
CA LYS A 119 2.99 -4.96 9.28
C LYS A 119 2.67 -5.90 10.44
N SER A 120 3.52 -5.90 11.47
CA SER A 120 3.33 -6.71 12.68
C SER A 120 2.05 -6.32 13.45
N ALA A 121 1.78 -5.01 13.58
CA ALA A 121 0.57 -4.52 14.22
C ALA A 121 -0.70 -4.96 13.46
N SER A 122 -0.67 -4.94 12.14
CA SER A 122 -1.77 -5.42 11.28
C SER A 122 -2.00 -6.92 11.48
N ASP A 123 -0.95 -7.73 11.47
CA ASP A 123 -1.05 -9.19 11.63
C ASP A 123 -1.53 -9.59 13.03
N LEU A 124 -1.21 -8.79 14.05
CA LEU A 124 -1.62 -9.02 15.45
C LEU A 124 -2.97 -8.37 15.81
N GLY A 125 -3.58 -7.60 14.89
CA GLY A 125 -4.80 -6.84 15.17
C GLY A 125 -4.63 -5.79 16.28
N VAL A 126 -3.45 -5.17 16.35
CA VAL A 126 -3.17 -4.09 17.31
C VAL A 126 -3.85 -2.80 16.84
N PRO A 127 -4.68 -2.14 17.68
CA PRO A 127 -5.29 -0.87 17.33
C PRO A 127 -4.25 0.24 17.19
N LEU A 128 -3.83 0.52 15.96
CA LEU A 128 -2.77 1.49 15.67
C LEU A 128 -3.10 2.31 14.41
N VAL A 129 -2.88 3.62 14.51
CA VAL A 129 -2.96 4.56 13.39
C VAL A 129 -1.59 5.18 13.16
N ALA A 130 -1.01 4.95 11.99
CA ALA A 130 0.22 5.57 11.56
C ALA A 130 -0.04 7.01 11.09
N VAL A 131 0.78 7.96 11.54
CA VAL A 131 0.71 9.37 11.14
C VAL A 131 2.08 9.78 10.61
N GLY A 132 2.11 10.25 9.36
CA GLY A 132 3.34 10.67 8.68
C GLY A 132 3.05 11.64 7.55
N LEU A 133 4.00 11.77 6.64
CA LEU A 133 3.92 12.69 5.50
C LEU A 133 3.85 11.93 4.18
N LEU A 134 2.98 12.40 3.28
CA LEU A 134 2.93 11.95 1.90
C LEU A 134 3.87 12.85 1.08
N TYR A 135 5.12 12.42 0.91
CA TYR A 135 6.13 13.20 0.19
C TYR A 135 5.88 13.20 -1.31
N ARG A 136 5.84 14.40 -1.92
CA ARG A 136 5.67 14.53 -3.38
C ARG A 136 6.81 13.88 -4.17
N GLN A 137 8.05 13.97 -3.70
CA GLN A 137 9.22 13.46 -4.42
C GLN A 137 9.88 12.25 -3.75
N GLY A 138 9.43 11.87 -2.54
CA GLY A 138 10.01 10.79 -1.76
C GLY A 138 11.52 10.93 -1.56
N TYR A 139 12.18 9.78 -1.41
CA TYR A 139 13.65 9.70 -1.51
C TYR A 139 14.11 9.71 -2.96
N PHE A 140 15.35 10.13 -3.20
CA PHE A 140 15.88 10.21 -4.56
C PHE A 140 16.07 8.82 -5.19
N ARG A 141 15.96 8.76 -6.52
CA ARG A 141 16.43 7.61 -7.30
C ARG A 141 17.92 7.81 -7.58
N GLN A 142 18.71 6.83 -7.15
CA GLN A 142 20.15 6.79 -7.35
C GLN A 142 20.50 6.12 -8.68
N GLU A 143 21.32 6.76 -9.49
CA GLU A 143 21.94 6.15 -10.66
C GLU A 143 23.46 6.30 -10.57
N ILE A 144 24.19 5.28 -11.02
CA ILE A 144 25.66 5.32 -11.09
C ILE A 144 26.04 5.74 -12.51
N GLY A 145 26.56 6.95 -12.63
CA GLY A 145 27.00 7.49 -13.92
C GLY A 145 28.22 6.75 -14.47
N PRO A 146 28.57 6.96 -15.76
CA PRO A 146 29.68 6.28 -16.43
C PRO A 146 31.07 6.47 -15.79
N ARG A 147 31.21 7.46 -14.90
CA ARG A 147 32.43 7.77 -14.15
C ARG A 147 32.38 7.31 -12.68
N GLY A 148 31.46 6.42 -12.33
CA GLY A 148 31.29 5.92 -10.96
C GLY A 148 30.78 6.97 -9.97
N ARG A 149 30.26 8.10 -10.46
CA ARG A 149 29.63 9.13 -9.63
C ARG A 149 28.16 8.84 -9.45
N GLN A 150 27.67 9.08 -8.24
CA GLN A 150 26.24 9.11 -7.97
C GLN A 150 25.59 10.27 -8.72
N LEU A 151 24.45 9.98 -9.33
CA LEU A 151 23.52 10.94 -9.93
C LEU A 151 22.18 10.77 -9.22
N GLU A 152 21.63 11.87 -8.70
CA GLU A 152 20.33 11.87 -8.03
C GLU A 152 19.22 12.40 -8.94
N SER A 153 18.06 11.75 -8.90
CA SER A 153 16.83 12.28 -9.49
C SER A 153 15.68 12.24 -8.49
N PHE A 154 14.76 13.21 -8.58
CA PHE A 154 13.64 13.40 -7.65
C PHE A 154 12.30 13.39 -8.41
N PRO A 155 11.92 12.26 -9.03
CA PRO A 155 10.69 12.19 -9.79
C PRO A 155 9.49 12.38 -8.87
N ALA A 156 8.59 13.30 -9.25
CA ALA A 156 7.35 13.48 -8.51
C ALA A 156 6.49 12.19 -8.54
N ALA A 157 5.78 11.93 -7.46
CA ALA A 157 4.75 10.91 -7.41
C ALA A 157 3.50 11.41 -8.14
N ASP A 158 2.93 10.53 -8.96
CA ASP A 158 1.55 10.68 -9.40
C ASP A 158 0.65 10.09 -8.31
N PHE A 159 -0.08 10.95 -7.60
CA PHE A 159 -0.93 10.51 -6.48
C PHE A 159 -2.10 9.65 -6.94
N GLU A 160 -2.49 9.71 -8.22
CA GLU A 160 -3.51 8.85 -8.81
C GLU A 160 -3.05 7.40 -8.97
N ASP A 161 -1.74 7.19 -9.02
CA ASP A 161 -1.13 5.87 -9.10
C ASP A 161 -0.83 5.28 -7.71
N LEU A 162 -0.94 6.05 -6.63
CA LEU A 162 -0.62 5.57 -5.29
C LEU A 162 -1.78 4.80 -4.66
N PRO A 163 -1.51 3.76 -3.85
CA PRO A 163 -2.50 3.06 -3.03
C PRO A 163 -2.93 3.90 -1.80
N VAL A 164 -3.31 5.16 -2.04
CA VAL A 164 -3.78 6.10 -1.00
C VAL A 164 -5.09 6.72 -1.45
N ARG A 165 -5.90 7.14 -0.48
CA ARG A 165 -7.15 7.86 -0.73
C ARG A 165 -7.23 9.06 0.21
N PRO A 166 -7.79 10.20 -0.22
CA PRO A 166 -8.10 11.29 0.68
C PRO A 166 -8.96 10.80 1.85
N ALA A 167 -8.64 11.23 3.06
CA ALA A 167 -9.48 10.98 4.22
C ALA A 167 -10.78 11.79 4.07
N VAL A 168 -11.93 11.12 4.26
CA VAL A 168 -13.26 11.72 4.15
C VAL A 168 -14.03 11.46 5.43
N ARG A 169 -14.70 12.50 5.95
CA ARG A 169 -15.63 12.42 7.07
C ARG A 169 -16.94 13.10 6.66
N ASP A 170 -18.06 12.38 6.81
CA ASP A 170 -19.39 12.88 6.48
C ASP A 170 -19.50 13.44 5.04
N GLY A 171 -18.84 12.78 4.09
CA GLY A 171 -18.81 13.17 2.67
C GLY A 171 -17.85 14.32 2.32
N SER A 172 -17.14 14.89 3.29
CA SER A 172 -16.19 15.99 3.09
C SER A 172 -14.74 15.57 3.35
N SER A 173 -13.80 16.10 2.57
CA SER A 173 -12.37 15.90 2.82
C SER A 173 -11.97 16.41 4.20
N VAL A 174 -11.16 15.63 4.90
CA VAL A 174 -10.63 16.00 6.21
C VAL A 174 -9.42 16.91 6.02
N TYR A 175 -9.49 18.11 6.60
CA TYR A 175 -8.36 19.04 6.69
C TYR A 175 -7.99 19.23 8.15
N VAL A 176 -6.69 19.16 8.45
CA VAL A 176 -6.14 19.46 9.78
C VAL A 176 -5.37 20.75 9.68
N THR A 177 -5.89 21.81 10.31
CA THR A 177 -5.19 23.09 10.41
C THR A 177 -4.18 23.02 11.54
N LEU A 178 -2.91 23.26 11.22
CA LEU A 178 -1.87 23.41 12.23
C LEU A 178 -1.86 24.87 12.70
N PRO A 179 -1.82 25.14 14.02
CA PRO A 179 -1.64 26.48 14.52
C PRO A 179 -0.20 26.91 14.21
N PHE A 180 -0.04 27.86 13.28
CA PHE A 180 1.21 28.56 13.02
C PHE A 180 1.02 30.05 13.31
#